data_AF-B0XR30-F1
#
_entry.id   AF-B0XR30-F1
#
_cell.length_a   1.000
_cell.length_b   1.000
_cell.length_c   1.000
_cell.angle_alpha   90.00
_cell.angle_beta   90.00
_cell.angle_gamma   90.00
#
_symmetry.space_group_name_H-M   'P 1'
#
loop_
_entity.id
_entity.type
_entity.pdbx_description
1 polymer ?
#
loop_
_entity_poly.entity_id
_entity_poly.type
_entity_poly.pdbx_seq_one_letter_code
_entity_poly.pdbx_strand_id
1 'polypeptide(L)' 'MVGKIPGLVSLKAGQPLPISVPRAKGFDMGIVAVMESPDAVASYATHPVHLEFVSAYPVTGAFEVADEGL' A
#
# COMPACT_ATOMS: atom_id res chain seq x y z
N MET A 1 3.21 -9.48 -4.62
CA MET A 1 2.15 -8.70 -5.30
C MET A 1 2.65 -8.04 -6.57
N VAL A 2 3.87 -7.46 -6.60
CA VAL A 2 4.51 -6.96 -7.83
C VAL A 2 4.62 -8.09 -8.86
N GLY A 3 4.12 -7.86 -10.08
CA GLY A 3 4.05 -8.85 -11.16
C GLY A 3 2.86 -9.84 -11.12
N LYS A 4 2.06 -9.87 -10.04
CA LYS A 4 0.81 -10.66 -9.96
C LYS A 4 -0.46 -9.81 -10.10
N ILE A 5 -0.36 -8.50 -9.81
CA ILE A 5 -1.46 -7.55 -9.96
C ILE A 5 -1.14 -6.65 -11.16
N PRO A 6 -2.00 -6.58 -12.18
CA PRO A 6 -1.77 -5.73 -13.35
C PRO A 6 -1.69 -4.27 -12.93
N GLY A 7 -0.68 -3.55 -13.44
CA GLY A 7 -0.46 -2.12 -13.16
C GLY A 7 0.24 -1.80 -11.83
N LEU A 8 0.68 -2.80 -11.04
CA LEU A 8 1.49 -2.56 -9.84
C LEU A 8 2.98 -2.47 -10.20
N VAL A 9 3.52 -1.25 -10.20
CA VAL A 9 4.91 -0.95 -10.57
C VAL A 9 5.87 -1.30 -9.43
N SER A 10 5.53 -0.94 -8.20
CA SER A 10 6.35 -1.29 -7.04
C SER A 10 5.52 -1.37 -5.76
N LEU A 11 5.96 -2.20 -4.82
CA LEU A 11 5.38 -2.28 -3.47
C LEU A 11 6.54 -2.28 -2.47
N LYS A 12 6.57 -1.27 -1.61
CA LYS A 12 7.57 -1.11 -0.54
C LYS A 12 6.86 -1.11 0.81
N ALA A 13 7.37 -1.90 1.74
CA ALA A 13 6.90 -1.92 3.12
C ALA A 13 8.08 -1.64 4.05
N GLY A 14 7.84 -0.87 5.11
CA GLY A 14 8.88 -0.53 6.06
C GLY A 14 8.32 -0.01 7.37
N GLN A 15 9.16 -0.06 8.40
CA GLN A 15 8.87 0.58 9.68
C GLN A 15 9.22 2.06 9.60
N PRO A 16 8.52 2.92 10.37
CA PRO A 16 8.91 4.31 10.49
C PRO A 16 10.34 4.41 11.03
N LEU A 17 11.12 5.35 10.49
CA LEU A 17 12.44 5.63 11.03
C LEU A 17 12.31 6.08 12.49
N PRO A 18 13.28 5.78 13.38
CA PRO A 18 13.20 6.12 14.80
C PRO A 18 12.88 7.60 15.07
N ILE A 19 13.39 8.52 14.24
CA ILE A 19 13.12 9.96 14.34
C ILE A 19 11.71 10.38 13.87
N SER A 20 11.06 9.55 13.05
CA SER A 20 9.69 9.79 12.55
C SER A 20 8.61 9.10 13.36
N VAL A 21 8.97 8.27 14.36
CA VAL A 21 8.00 7.57 15.24
C VAL A 21 6.96 8.52 15.86
N PRO A 22 7.32 9.72 16.39
CA PRO A 22 6.31 10.64 16.93
C PRO A 22 5.31 11.17 15.88
N ARG A 23 5.70 11.15 14.60
CA ARG A 23 4.89 11.60 13.46
C ARG A 23 4.14 10.47 12.77
N ALA A 24 4.47 9.21 13.11
CA ALA A 24 3.84 8.04 12.53
C ALA A 24 2.40 7.83 13.04
N LYS A 25 1.85 8.73 13.87
CA LYS A 25 0.46 8.71 14.39
C LYS A 25 0.06 7.37 15.04
N GLY A 26 1.02 6.66 15.62
CA GLY A 26 0.80 5.33 16.21
C GLY A 26 0.77 4.17 15.22
N PHE A 27 1.10 4.40 13.95
CA PHE A 27 1.30 3.34 12.97
C PHE A 27 2.74 2.81 13.01
N ASP A 28 2.89 1.50 13.20
CA ASP A 28 4.19 0.83 13.28
C ASP A 28 4.76 0.39 11.92
N MET A 29 3.97 0.50 10.85
CA MET A 29 4.35 0.07 9.50
C MET A 29 3.66 0.94 8.44
N GLY A 30 4.42 1.31 7.40
CA GLY A 30 3.91 1.95 6.20
C GLY A 30 4.10 1.05 4.97
N ILE A 31 3.08 1.03 4.10
CA ILE A 31 3.13 0.32 2.81
C ILE A 31 2.84 1.34 1.71
N VAL A 32 3.74 1.43 0.72
CA VAL A 32 3.59 2.28 -0.46
C VAL A 32 3.50 1.39 -1.68
N ALA A 33 2.38 1.48 -2.39
CA ALA A 33 2.15 0.81 -3.66
C ALA A 33 2.14 1.87 -4.78
N VAL A 34 3.09 1.79 -5.70
CA VAL A 34 3.13 2.65 -6.89
C VAL A 34 2.41 1.94 -8.00
N MET A 35 1.39 2.60 -8.55
CA MET A 35 0.55 2.08 -9.63
C MET A 35 0.80 2.86 -10.92
N GLU A 36 0.58 2.21 -12.06
CA GLU A 36 0.78 2.81 -13.39
C GLU A 36 -0.33 3.80 -13.76
N SER A 37 -1.56 3.57 -13.28
CA SER A 37 -2.72 4.42 -13.57
C SER A 37 -3.72 4.41 -12.41
N PRO A 38 -4.58 5.43 -12.30
CA PRO A 38 -5.64 5.46 -11.29
C PRO A 38 -6.64 4.29 -11.44
N ASP A 39 -6.93 3.84 -12.67
CA ASP A 39 -7.81 2.68 -12.91
C ASP A 39 -7.22 1.36 -12.38
N ALA A 40 -5.89 1.24 -12.36
CA ALA A 40 -5.21 0.09 -11.79
C ALA A 40 -5.42 -0.03 -10.27
N VAL A 41 -5.71 1.09 -9.56
CA VAL A 41 -6.01 1.10 -8.13
C VAL A 41 -7.30 0.35 -7.82
N ALA A 42 -8.34 0.54 -8.63
CA ALA A 42 -9.61 -0.19 -8.48
C ALA A 42 -9.44 -1.71 -8.70
N SER A 43 -8.57 -2.06 -9.65
CA SER A 43 -8.22 -3.45 -9.94
C SER A 43 -7.40 -4.07 -8.80
N TYR A 44 -6.48 -3.32 -8.19
CA TYR A 44 -5.70 -3.74 -7.03
C TYR A 44 -6.60 -4.04 -5.82
N ALA A 45 -7.57 -3.16 -5.54
CA ALA A 45 -8.46 -3.32 -4.38
C ALA A 45 -9.28 -4.62 -4.42
N THR A 46 -9.72 -5.03 -5.61
CA THR A 46 -10.59 -6.20 -5.82
C THR A 46 -9.83 -7.49 -6.15
N HIS A 47 -8.51 -7.42 -6.36
CA HIS A 47 -7.74 -8.58 -6.78
C HIS A 47 -7.67 -9.65 -5.68
N PRO A 48 -7.85 -10.96 -5.99
CA PRO A 48 -7.87 -12.03 -4.98
C PRO A 48 -6.59 -12.08 -4.13
N VAL A 49 -5.45 -11.75 -4.73
CA VAL A 49 -4.15 -11.68 -4.02
C VAL A 49 -4.11 -10.54 -2.99
N HIS A 50 -4.77 -9.40 -3.28
CA HIS A 50 -4.89 -8.29 -2.33
C HIS A 50 -5.85 -8.65 -1.19
N LEU A 51 -6.99 -9.28 -1.52
CA LEU A 51 -7.98 -9.72 -0.53
C LEU A 51 -7.42 -10.80 0.41
N GLU A 52 -6.63 -11.74 -0.11
CA GLU A 52 -5.95 -12.75 0.71
C GLU A 52 -4.97 -12.10 1.70
N PHE A 53 -4.23 -11.08 1.26
CA PHE A 53 -3.32 -10.33 2.13
C PHE A 53 -4.07 -9.55 3.22
N VAL A 54 -5.16 -8.85 2.86
CA VAL A 54 -6.01 -8.12 3.82
C VAL A 54 -6.67 -9.08 4.82
N SER A 55 -7.05 -10.27 4.38
CA SER A 55 -7.64 -11.28 5.26
C SER A 55 -6.62 -11.95 6.18
N ALA A 56 -5.38 -12.16 5.72
CA ALA A 56 -4.32 -12.78 6.52
C ALA A 56 -3.70 -11.80 7.53
N TYR A 57 -3.69 -10.51 7.21
CA TYR A 57 -3.18 -9.45 8.06
C TYR A 57 -4.28 -8.38 8.26
N PRO A 58 -5.06 -8.46 9.35
CA PRO A 58 -6.04 -7.43 9.68
C PRO A 58 -5.29 -6.15 10.11
N VAL A 59 -4.88 -5.36 9.12
CA VAL A 59 -4.22 -4.07 9.34
C VAL A 59 -5.28 -3.01 9.64
N THR A 60 -5.18 -2.40 10.82
CA THR A 60 -5.94 -1.18 11.12
C THR A 60 -5.14 -0.02 10.54
N GLY A 61 -5.28 0.22 9.23
CA GLY A 61 -4.45 1.18 8.48
C GLY A 61 -5.29 2.24 7.78
N ALA A 62 -4.75 3.45 7.67
CA ALA A 62 -5.27 4.46 6.76
C ALA A 62 -4.66 4.21 5.36
N PHE A 63 -5.50 3.97 4.36
CA PHE A 63 -5.08 3.89 2.96
C PHE A 63 -5.22 5.28 2.34
N GLU A 64 -4.09 5.93 2.08
CA GLU A 64 -4.05 7.23 1.40
C GLU A 64 -3.53 7.01 -0.02
N VAL A 65 -4.35 7.38 -1.01
CA VAL A 65 -3.94 7.42 -2.42
C VAL A 65 -3.29 8.77 -2.66
N ALA A 66 -1.97 8.77 -2.86
CA ALA A 66 -1.23 9.93 -3.32
C ALA A 66 -1.04 9.84 -4.83
N ASP A 67 -1.57 10.80 -5.58
CA ASP A 67 -1.23 11.01 -6.98
C ASP A 67 0.05 11.84 -7.02
N GLU A 68 1.18 11.21 -7.37
CA GLU A 68 2.43 11.94 -7.66
C GLU A 68 2.34 12.53 -9.07
N GLY A 69 1.35 13.40 -9.29
CA GLY A 69 1.17 14.13 -10.54
C GLY A 69 2.43 14.91 -10.87
N LEU A 70 3.05 14.56 -12.00
CA LEU A 70 3.94 15.44 -12.75
C LEU A 70 3.13 16.15 -13.84
#